data_AF-A0A7J9Z2C8-F1
#
_entry.id   AF-A0A7J9Z2C8-F1
#
_cell.length_a   1.000
_cell.length_b   1.000
_cell.length_c   1.000
_cell.angle_alpha   90.00
_cell.angle_beta   90.00
_cell.angle_gamma   90.00
#
_symmetry.space_group_name_H-M   'P 1'
#
loop_
_entity.id
_entity.type
_entity.pdbx_description
1 polymer ?
#
loop_
_entity_poly.entity_id
_entity_poly.type
_entity_poly.pdbx_seq_one_letter_code
_entity_poly.pdbx_strand_id
1 'polypeptide(L)' 'MPPRFLRLSDVADELNISASQAYALVRNGELPAIKVGGRGQWRVEAQALEDYIQQKYSETQRFIRAHPFTGDEEPAD' A
#
# COMPACT_ATOMS: atom_id res chain seq x y z
N MET A 1 5.31 10.37 -17.98
CA MET A 1 4.80 10.92 -16.70
C MET A 1 3.49 10.22 -16.41
N PRO A 2 3.33 9.52 -15.28
CA PRO A 2 2.08 8.84 -14.96
C PRO A 2 0.94 9.85 -14.82
N PRO A 3 -0.31 9.45 -15.11
CA PRO A 3 -1.46 10.32 -14.89
C PRO A 3 -1.55 10.70 -13.42
N ARG A 4 -1.96 11.94 -13.12
CA ARG A 4 -2.08 12.42 -11.74
C ARG A 4 -3.03 11.58 -10.90
N PHE A 5 -4.07 11.00 -11.50
CA PHE A 5 -5.05 10.17 -10.84
C PHE A 5 -5.10 8.77 -11.46
N LEU A 6 -4.86 7.77 -10.62
CA LEU A 6 -4.82 6.35 -10.92
C LEU A 6 -6.18 5.70 -10.68
N ARG A 7 -6.51 4.69 -11.47
CA ARG A 7 -7.62 3.78 -11.20
C ARG A 7 -7.15 2.73 -10.19
N LEU A 8 -8.09 2.04 -9.54
CA LEU A 8 -7.75 0.93 -8.65
C LEU A 8 -7.04 -0.22 -9.37
N SER A 9 -7.28 -0.41 -10.68
CA SER A 9 -6.52 -1.36 -11.49
C SER A 9 -5.05 -0.97 -11.57
N ASP A 10 -4.77 0.30 -11.86
CA ASP A 10 -3.40 0.78 -12.04
C ASP A 10 -2.63 0.71 -10.71
N VAL A 11 -3.29 1.04 -9.59
CA VAL A 11 -2.74 0.87 -8.24
C VAL A 11 -2.45 -0.60 -7.92
N ALA A 12 -3.35 -1.51 -8.33
CA ALA A 12 -3.17 -2.93 -8.11
C ALA A 12 -1.96 -3.47 -8.88
N ASP A 13 -1.79 -3.05 -10.14
CA ASP A 13 -0.64 -3.39 -10.97
C ASP A 13 0.67 -2.85 -10.36
N GLU A 14 0.67 -1.60 -9.90
CA GLU A 14 1.87 -0.93 -9.35
C GLU A 14 2.32 -1.54 -8.01
N LEU A 15 1.38 -1.88 -7.13
CA LEU A 15 1.68 -2.56 -5.87
C LEU A 15 1.82 -4.09 -6.03
N ASN A 16 1.58 -4.62 -7.23
CA ASN A 16 1.55 -6.05 -7.53
C ASN A 16 0.61 -6.84 -6.59
N ILE A 17 -0.61 -6.34 -6.41
CA ILE A 17 -1.67 -6.93 -5.59
C ILE A 17 -2.95 -7.13 -6.42
N SER A 18 -3.93 -7.84 -5.87
CA SER A 18 -5.24 -7.95 -6.52
C SER A 18 -6.03 -6.63 -6.46
N ALA A 19 -6.93 -6.42 -7.43
CA ALA A 19 -7.83 -5.27 -7.44
C ALA A 19 -8.74 -5.19 -6.21
N SER A 20 -9.11 -6.33 -5.62
CA SER A 20 -9.87 -6.39 -4.37
C SER A 20 -9.06 -5.90 -3.17
N GLN A 21 -7.75 -6.21 -3.11
CA GLN A 21 -6.86 -5.65 -2.09
C GLN A 21 -6.69 -4.13 -2.26
N ALA A 22 -6.47 -3.64 -3.48
CA ALA A 22 -6.41 -2.20 -3.75
C ALA A 22 -7.71 -1.48 -3.34
N TYR A 23 -8.87 -2.08 -3.62
CA TYR A 23 -10.15 -1.57 -3.14
C TYR A 23 -10.26 -1.57 -1.61
N ALA A 24 -9.80 -2.62 -0.93
CA ALA A 24 -9.84 -2.71 0.53
C ALA A 24 -9.01 -1.60 1.18
N LEU A 25 -7.80 -1.31 0.68
CA LEU A 25 -6.96 -0.22 1.16
C LEU A 25 -7.71 1.13 1.13
N VAL A 26 -8.39 1.42 0.02
CA VAL A 26 -9.20 2.64 -0.11
C VAL A 26 -10.42 2.61 0.80
N ARG A 27 -11.13 1.47 0.85
CA ARG A 27 -12.36 1.33 1.63
C ARG A 27 -12.13 1.48 3.13
N ASN A 28 -10.98 1.00 3.61
CA ASN A 28 -10.52 1.09 5.00
C ASN A 28 -9.91 2.45 5.34
N GLY A 29 -9.64 3.29 4.33
CA GLY A 29 -8.99 4.59 4.51
C GLY A 29 -7.47 4.53 4.68
N GLU A 30 -6.86 3.38 4.40
CA GLU A 30 -5.40 3.21 4.43
C GLU A 30 -4.72 3.88 3.24
N LEU A 31 -5.38 3.88 2.08
CA LEU A 31 -4.93 4.57 0.88
C LEU A 31 -5.91 5.72 0.54
N PRO A 32 -5.49 6.99 0.63
CA PRO A 32 -6.34 8.12 0.31
C PRO A 32 -6.82 8.11 -1.14
N ALA A 33 -8.13 8.26 -1.33
CA ALA A 33 -8.74 8.31 -2.65
C ALA A 33 -9.96 9.24 -2.66
N ILE A 34 -10.26 9.77 -3.84
CA ILE A 34 -11.49 10.54 -4.09
C ILE A 34 -12.50 9.71 -4.87
N LYS A 35 -13.80 9.96 -4.63
CA LYS A 35 -14.87 9.47 -5.50
C LYS A 35 -15.14 10.50 -6.59
N VAL A 36 -15.09 10.07 -7.85
CA VAL A 36 -15.33 10.93 -9.01
C VAL A 36 -16.58 10.46 -9.76
N GLY A 37 -17.53 11.38 -9.95
CA GLY A 37 -18.76 11.17 -10.69
C GLY A 37 -19.82 10.33 -9.98
N GLY A 38 -21.02 10.26 -10.58
CA GLY A 38 -22.20 9.63 -9.98
C GLY A 38 -22.19 8.09 -9.92
N ARG A 39 -21.17 7.42 -10.46
CA ARG A 39 -21.02 5.95 -10.44
C ARG A 39 -20.07 5.43 -9.35
N GLY A 40 -19.61 6.30 -8.46
CA GLY A 40 -18.77 5.90 -7.33
C GLY A 40 -17.38 5.38 -7.74
N GLN A 41 -16.81 5.91 -8.83
CA GLN A 41 -15.47 5.53 -9.27
C GLN A 41 -14.43 6.12 -8.31
N TRP A 42 -13.57 5.27 -7.78
CA TRP A 42 -12.44 5.72 -6.97
C TRP A 42 -11.26 6.14 -7.84
N ARG A 43 -10.56 7.19 -7.41
CA ARG A 43 -9.31 7.66 -7.99
C ARG A 43 -8.30 7.93 -6.88
N VAL A 44 -7.11 7.38 -7.03
CA VAL A 44 -5.98 7.60 -6.13
C VAL A 44 -5.07 8.62 -6.79
N GLU A 45 -4.66 9.66 -6.08
CA GLU A 45 -3.64 10.56 -6.60
C GLU A 45 -2.29 9.84 -6.58
N ALA A 46 -1.49 9.96 -7.65
CA ALA A 46 -0.19 9.28 -7.74
C ALA A 46 0.73 9.63 -6.56
N GLN A 47 0.72 10.88 -6.11
CA GLN A 47 1.47 11.29 -4.93
C GLN A 47 0.98 10.61 -3.64
N ALA A 48 -0.33 10.40 -3.49
CA ALA A 48 -0.88 9.71 -2.32
C ALA A 48 -0.49 8.22 -2.29
N LEU A 49 -0.36 7.58 -3.46
CA LEU A 49 0.18 6.22 -3.56
C LEU A 49 1.65 6.19 -3.16
N GLU A 50 2.46 7.12 -3.66
CA GLU A 50 3.87 7.24 -3.27
C GLU A 50 4.02 7.46 -1.76
N ASP A 51 3.25 8.38 -1.18
CA ASP A 51 3.28 8.67 0.26
C ASP A 51 2.91 7.43 1.10
N TYR A 52 1.90 6.66 0.65
CA TYR A 52 1.53 5.39 1.26
C TYR A 52 2.69 4.39 1.23
N ILE A 53 3.38 4.24 0.09
CA ILE A 53 4.53 3.35 -0.07
C ILE A 53 5.65 3.76 0.90
N GLN A 54 5.98 5.05 0.96
CA GLN A 54 7.01 5.58 1.87
C GLN A 54 6.65 5.35 3.35
N GLN A 55 5.37 5.50 3.70
CA GLN A 55 4.88 5.19 5.04
C GLN A 55 5.03 3.69 5.36
N LYS A 56 4.68 2.79 4.43
CA LYS A 56 4.83 1.34 4.63
C LYS A 56 6.29 0.90 4.77
N TYR A 57 7.20 1.52 4.03
CA TYR A 57 8.64 1.31 4.26
C TYR A 57 9.06 1.76 5.66
N SER A 58 8.62 2.94 6.10
CA SER A 58 8.96 3.47 7.43
C SER A 58 8.39 2.63 8.57
N GLU A 59 7.16 2.13 8.44
CA GLU A 59 6.52 1.18 9.37
C GLU A 59 7.32 -0.12 9.45
N THR A 60 7.69 -0.69 8.30
CA THR A 60 8.46 -1.94 8.22
C THR A 60 9.85 -1.77 8.83
N GLN A 61 10.55 -0.67 8.54
CA GLN A 61 11.85 -0.38 9.15
C GLN A 61 11.75 -0.24 10.68
N ARG A 62 10.72 0.44 11.19
CA ARG A 62 10.47 0.54 12.63
C ARG A 62 10.22 -0.83 13.26
N PHE A 63 9.42 -1.68 12.59
CA PHE A 63 9.14 -3.02 13.06
C PHE A 63 10.41 -3.88 13.14
N ILE A 64 11.22 -3.93 12.07
CA ILE A 64 12.48 -4.70 12.02
C ILE A 64 13.46 -4.23 13.10
N ARG A 65 13.58 -2.91 13.32
CA ARG A 65 14.46 -2.37 14.36
C ARG A 65 14.01 -2.75 15.76
N ALA A 66 12.70 -2.80 16.00
CA ALA A 66 12.14 -3.19 17.29
C ALA A 66 12.17 -4.72 17.52
N HIS A 67 12.22 -5.51 16.44
CA HIS A 67 12.25 -6.97 16.46
C HIS A 67 13.45 -7.47 15.66
N PRO A 68 14.69 -7.22 16.13
CA PRO A 68 15.87 -7.72 15.46
C PRO A 68 15.80 -9.25 15.41
N PHE A 69 15.99 -9.82 14.23
CA PHE A 69 16.08 -11.27 14.06
C PHE A 69 17.29 -11.76 14.87
N THR A 70 17.03 -12.32 16.04
CA THR A 70 18.05 -12.90 16.91
C THR A 70 18.11 -14.37 16.50
N GLY A 71 19.16 -14.75 15.78
CA GLY A 71 19.30 -16.08 15.19
C GLY A 71 19.66 -17.16 16.20
N ASP A 72 18.89 -17.30 17.28
CA ASP A 72 19.05 -18.37 18.25
C ASP A 72 18.15 -19.57 17.88
N GLU A 73 18.46 -20.20 16.75
CA GLU A 73 18.17 -21.62 16.53
C GLU A 73 19.52 -22.31 16.31
N GLU A 74 20.26 -22.56 17.40
CA GLU A 74 21.21 -23.66 17.43
C GLU A 74 20.39 -24.98 17.49
N PRO A 75 20.74 -25.99 16.68
CA PRO A 75 19.98 -27.24 16.61
C PRO A 75 20.09 -28.00 17.94
N ALA A 76 18.96 -28.51 18.42
CA ALA A 76 18.96 -29.51 19.48
C ALA A 76 19.49 -30.84 18.90
N ASP A 77 20.57 -31.35 19.53
CA ASP A 77 21.28 -32.62 19.33
C ASP A 77 20.41 -33.80 18.83
#